data_AF-A0A139X4E6-F1
#
_entry.id   AF-A0A139X4E6-F1
#
_cell.length_a   1.000
_cell.length_b   1.000
_cell.length_c   1.000
_cell.angle_alpha   90.00
_cell.angle_beta   90.00
_cell.angle_gamma   90.00
#
_symmetry.space_group_name_H-M   'P 1'
#
loop_
_entity.id
_entity.type
_entity.pdbx_description
1 polymer ?
#
loop_
_entity_poly.entity_id
_entity_poly.type
_entity_poly.pdbx_seq_one_letter_code
_entity_poly.pdbx_strand_id
1 'polypeptide(L)'
;MTAALKSTIEGIKTLSGIPEQGKRFLSVNLALVDVAELMDIAKELGFKPELVQMPCLTYIEIHALLWHGLIADTPEDLEEKFDELALRINADAIRYATGRWSML
;
A
#
# COMPACT_ATOMS: atom_id res chain seq x y z
N MET A 1 -10.89 -19.37 19.59
CA MET A 1 -11.00 -17.95 20.00
C MET A 1 -9.92 -17.19 19.25
N THR A 2 -10.27 -16.49 18.18
CA THR A 2 -9.29 -15.69 17.42
C THR A 2 -9.13 -14.38 18.15
N ALA A 3 -8.01 -14.18 18.84
CA ALA A 3 -7.69 -12.88 19.43
C ALA A 3 -7.53 -11.88 18.28
N ALA A 4 -8.52 -11.01 18.08
CA ALA A 4 -8.35 -9.84 17.25
C ALA A 4 -7.34 -8.94 17.94
N LEU A 5 -6.13 -8.80 17.37
CA LEU A 5 -5.17 -7.78 17.77
C LEU A 5 -5.84 -6.41 17.60
N LYS A 6 -6.30 -5.86 18.72
CA LYS A 6 -7.04 -4.61 18.82
C LYS A 6 -6.08 -3.44 19.06
N SER A 7 -4.95 -3.42 18.36
CA SER A 7 -3.92 -2.39 18.50
C SER A 7 -3.85 -1.54 17.23
N THR A 8 -5.00 -1.05 16.77
CA THR A 8 -5.02 0.05 15.80
C THR A 8 -4.34 1.26 16.42
N ILE A 9 -3.34 1.82 15.75
CA ILE A 9 -2.73 3.09 16.12
C ILE A 9 -3.77 4.19 15.91
N GLU A 10 -4.12 4.91 16.98
CA GLU A 10 -5.05 6.03 16.90
C GLU A 10 -4.46 7.15 16.03
N GLY A 11 -5.30 7.71 15.15
CA GLY A 11 -4.90 8.79 14.23
C GLY A 11 -4.32 8.32 12.88
N ILE A 12 -4.14 7.01 12.66
CA ILE A 12 -3.68 6.45 11.38
C ILE A 12 -4.82 5.71 10.68
N LYS A 13 -5.01 6.01 9.39
CA LYS A 13 -6.01 5.34 8.54
C LYS A 13 -5.71 3.86 8.44
N THR A 14 -6.74 3.03 8.63
CA THR A 14 -6.61 1.56 8.51
C THR A 14 -7.00 1.14 7.10
N LEU A 15 -6.13 0.43 6.40
CA LEU A 15 -6.40 -0.17 5.10
C LEU A 15 -6.42 -1.69 5.23
N SER A 16 -7.44 -2.35 4.66
CA SER A 16 -7.45 -3.80 4.55
C SER A 16 -6.29 -4.27 3.65
N GLY A 17 -5.56 -5.29 4.08
CA GLY A 17 -4.51 -5.91 3.27
C GLY A 17 -5.02 -6.57 1.99
N ILE A 18 -6.34 -6.79 1.89
CA ILE A 18 -7.03 -7.23 0.67
C ILE A 18 -7.97 -6.08 0.24
N PRO A 19 -7.77 -5.49 -0.95
CA PRO A 19 -8.65 -4.46 -1.47
C PRO A 19 -10.07 -4.99 -1.71
N GLU A 20 -11.07 -4.12 -1.60
CA GLU A 20 -12.45 -4.43 -2.00
C GLU A 20 -12.56 -4.72 -3.50
N GLN A 21 -13.61 -5.44 -3.90
CA GLN A 21 -13.86 -5.77 -5.30
C GLN A 21 -13.88 -4.52 -6.18
N GLY A 22 -13.17 -4.57 -7.31
CA GLY A 22 -13.09 -3.46 -8.25
C GLY A 22 -12.17 -2.33 -7.79
N LYS A 23 -11.54 -2.44 -6.62
CA LYS A 23 -10.50 -1.53 -6.14
C LYS A 23 -9.12 -2.16 -6.23
N ARG A 24 -8.11 -1.31 -6.26
CA ARG A 24 -6.71 -1.68 -6.10
C ARG A 24 -5.95 -0.61 -5.34
N PHE A 25 -4.79 -0.99 -4.81
CA PHE A 25 -3.87 -0.06 -4.17
C PHE A 25 -2.42 -0.40 -4.49
N LEU A 26 -1.58 0.61 -4.39
CA LEU A 26 -0.13 0.53 -4.36
C LEU A 26 0.35 1.15 -3.05
N SER A 27 1.13 0.40 -2.29
CA SER A 27 1.69 0.87 -1.02
C SER A 27 3.07 0.27 -0.77
N VAL A 28 3.84 0.89 0.12
CA VAL A 28 5.18 0.43 0.50
C VAL A 28 5.27 0.25 2.00
N ASN A 29 5.72 -0.92 2.47
CA ASN A 29 5.95 -1.22 3.87
C ASN A 29 7.16 -0.43 4.39
N LEU A 30 6.92 0.47 5.35
CA LEU A 30 7.94 1.38 5.88
C LEU A 30 9.00 0.67 6.75
N ALA A 31 8.76 -0.57 7.17
CA ALA A 31 9.73 -1.34 7.93
C ALA A 31 10.88 -1.89 7.05
N LEU A 32 10.73 -1.85 5.72
CA LEU A 32 11.63 -2.51 4.77
C LEU A 32 12.38 -1.54 3.84
N VAL A 33 12.25 -0.23 4.08
CA VAL A 33 12.84 0.84 3.24
C VAL A 33 13.34 2.01 4.10
N ASP A 34 14.23 2.81 3.53
CA ASP A 34 14.51 4.15 4.07
C ASP A 34 13.33 5.08 3.75
N VAL A 35 12.75 5.68 4.79
CA VAL A 35 11.55 6.52 4.65
C VAL A 35 11.87 7.83 3.95
N ALA A 36 13.03 8.43 4.18
CA ALA A 36 13.40 9.70 3.55
C ALA A 36 13.59 9.47 2.04
N GLU A 37 14.33 8.42 1.67
CA GLU A 37 14.53 8.02 0.27
C GLU A 37 13.18 7.72 -0.42
N LEU A 38 12.30 6.95 0.24
CA LEU A 38 10.97 6.66 -0.31
C LEU A 38 10.17 7.95 -0.59
N MET A 39 10.20 8.93 0.32
CA MET A 39 9.44 10.17 0.17
C MET A 39 9.98 11.02 -0.99
N ASP A 40 11.30 11.05 -1.18
CA ASP A 40 11.92 11.74 -2.32
C ASP A 40 11.55 11.07 -3.64
N ILE A 41 11.65 9.74 -3.73
CA ILE A 41 11.25 8.96 -4.91
C ILE A 41 9.75 9.15 -5.20
N ALA A 42 8.90 9.05 -4.17
CA ALA A 42 7.47 9.22 -4.33
C ALA A 42 7.12 10.61 -4.87
N LYS A 43 7.80 11.65 -4.39
CA LYS A 43 7.63 13.02 -4.89
C LYS A 43 8.08 13.16 -6.35
N GLU A 44 9.22 12.57 -6.73
CA GLU A 44 9.71 12.55 -8.12
C GLU A 44 8.70 11.87 -9.07
N LEU A 45 8.10 10.76 -8.63
CA LEU A 45 7.08 10.02 -9.38
C LEU A 45 5.67 10.67 -9.28
N GLY A 46 5.54 11.80 -8.58
CA GLY A 46 4.29 12.54 -8.46
C GLY A 46 3.24 11.90 -7.55
N PHE A 47 3.63 10.94 -6.70
CA PHE A 47 2.77 10.39 -5.66
C PHE A 47 2.61 11.38 -4.49
N LYS A 48 1.50 11.22 -3.75
CA LYS A 48 1.26 11.88 -2.46
C LYS A 48 1.03 10.81 -1.40
N PRO A 49 2.10 10.28 -0.78
CA PRO A 49 1.98 9.18 0.16
C PRO A 49 1.07 9.52 1.35
N GLU A 50 0.13 8.62 1.65
CA GLU A 50 -0.66 8.65 2.89
C GLU A 50 -0.14 7.59 3.86
N LEU A 51 0.01 7.92 5.14
CA LEU A 51 0.37 6.93 6.15
C LEU A 51 -0.85 6.06 6.48
N VAL A 52 -0.72 4.75 6.30
CA VAL A 52 -1.76 3.78 6.62
C VAL A 52 -1.22 2.62 7.45
N GLN A 53 -2.08 2.05 8.28
CA GLN A 53 -1.81 0.78 8.93
C GLN A 53 -2.57 -0.34 8.23
N MET A 54 -1.90 -1.47 8.02
CA MET A 54 -2.47 -2.67 7.42
C MET A 54 -2.44 -3.80 8.44
N PRO A 55 -3.60 -4.17 9.02
CA PRO A 55 -3.68 -5.30 9.92
C PRO A 55 -3.46 -6.62 9.16
N CYS A 56 -2.46 -7.38 9.58
CA CYS A 56 -2.25 -8.77 9.21
C CYS A 56 -2.84 -9.70 10.28
N LEU A 57 -2.84 -11.01 10.03
CA LEU A 57 -3.42 -11.99 10.97
C LEU A 57 -2.74 -11.98 12.35
N THR A 58 -1.44 -11.69 12.40
CA THR A 58 -0.62 -11.80 13.62
C THR A 58 0.15 -10.53 14.00
N TYR A 59 0.12 -9.50 13.16
CA TYR A 59 0.85 -8.24 13.37
C TYR A 59 0.21 -7.11 12.55
N ILE A 60 0.69 -5.88 12.71
CA ILE A 60 0.26 -4.70 11.95
C ILE A 60 1.47 -4.17 11.18
N GLU A 61 1.27 -3.89 9.89
CA GLU A 61 2.26 -3.22 9.05
C GLU A 61 1.93 -1.74 8.94
N ILE A 62 2.96 -0.89 8.86
CA ILE A 62 2.80 0.53 8.57
C ILE A 62 3.30 0.77 7.15
N HIS A 63 2.44 1.34 6.33
CA HIS A 63 2.69 1.55 4.91
C HIS A 63 2.59 3.03 4.55
N ALA A 64 3.38 3.43 3.57
CA ALA A 64 3.08 4.58 2.73
C ALA A 64 2.15 4.12 1.59
N LEU A 65 0.90 4.58 1.62
CA LEU A 65 -0.06 4.37 0.55
C LEU A 65 0.21 5.37 -0.57
N LEU A 66 0.69 4.89 -1.72
CA LEU A 66 1.04 5.73 -2.86
C LEU A 66 -0.17 6.01 -3.74
N TRP A 67 -1.05 5.03 -3.89
CA TRP A 67 -2.31 5.18 -4.61
C TRP A 67 -3.35 4.15 -4.17
N HIS A 68 -4.63 4.53 -4.17
CA HIS A 68 -5.77 3.66 -3.88
C HIS A 68 -7.02 4.18 -4.59
N GLY A 69 -7.71 3.31 -5.32
CA GLY A 69 -8.89 3.71 -6.07
C GLY A 69 -9.57 2.54 -6.79
N LEU A 70 -10.56 2.87 -7.61
CA LEU A 70 -11.17 1.91 -8.51
C LEU A 70 -10.16 1.51 -9.60
N ILE A 71 -10.21 0.27 -10.06
CA ILE A 71 -9.40 -0.20 -11.19
C ILE A 71 -9.65 0.67 -12.43
N ALA A 72 -10.90 1.11 -12.64
CA ALA A 72 -11.27 1.98 -13.76
C ALA A 72 -10.64 3.38 -13.70
N ASP A 73 -10.34 3.87 -12.50
CA ASP A 73 -9.75 5.21 -12.26
C ASP A 73 -8.21 5.17 -12.16
N THR A 74 -7.63 4.05 -12.59
CA THR A 74 -6.19 3.85 -12.64
C THR A 74 -5.53 4.90 -13.53
N PRO A 75 -4.55 5.65 -13.01
CA PRO A 75 -3.66 6.44 -13.86
C PRO A 75 -2.92 5.53 -14.85
N GLU A 76 -2.88 5.92 -16.12
CA GLU A 76 -2.21 5.16 -17.18
C GLU A 76 -0.71 4.94 -16.89
N ASP A 77 -0.10 5.87 -16.16
CA ASP A 77 1.32 5.86 -15.78
C ASP A 77 1.62 5.07 -14.50
N LEU A 78 0.62 4.44 -13.86
CA LEU A 78 0.81 3.79 -12.56
C LEU A 78 1.70 2.54 -12.64
N GLU A 79 1.64 1.78 -13.74
CA GLU A 79 2.52 0.60 -13.93
C GLU A 79 3.97 1.04 -14.16
N GLU A 80 4.20 2.06 -14.98
CA GLU A 80 5.54 2.63 -15.20
C GLU A 80 6.14 3.14 -13.89
N LYS A 81 5.35 3.86 -13.09
CA LYS A 81 5.77 4.32 -11.76
C LYS A 81 6.04 3.17 -10.79
N PHE A 82 5.28 2.08 -10.88
CA PHE A 82 5.53 0.88 -10.08
C PHE A 82 6.87 0.24 -10.46
N ASP A 83 7.15 0.10 -11.76
CA ASP A 83 8.40 -0.47 -12.26
C ASP A 83 9.60 0.40 -11.82
N GLU A 84 9.52 1.72 -12.01
CA GLU A 84 10.54 2.69 -11.58
C GLU A 84 10.76 2.64 -10.06
N LEU A 85 9.69 2.52 -9.28
CA LEU A 85 9.78 2.35 -7.83
C LEU A 85 10.51 1.04 -7.47
N ALA A 86 10.14 -0.08 -8.10
CA ALA A 86 10.73 -1.40 -7.85
C ALA A 86 12.21 -1.50 -8.22
N LEU A 87 12.70 -0.66 -9.13
CA LEU A 87 14.12 -0.56 -9.47
C LEU A 87 14.95 0.20 -8.41
N ARG A 88 14.30 1.03 -7.60
CA ARG A 88 14.98 1.99 -6.71
C ARG A 88 14.90 1.63 -5.24
N ILE A 89 13.85 0.90 -4.83
CA ILE A 89 13.69 0.45 -3.44
C ILE A 89 13.62 -1.07 -3.36
N ASN A 90 13.63 -1.59 -2.14
CA ASN A 90 13.40 -3.01 -1.90
C ASN A 90 12.03 -3.43 -2.46
N ALA A 91 12.02 -4.26 -3.50
CA ALA A 91 10.79 -4.74 -4.13
C ALA A 91 9.88 -5.53 -3.16
N ASP A 92 10.46 -6.22 -2.17
CA ASP A 92 9.70 -6.93 -1.14
C ASP A 92 8.90 -5.98 -0.23
N ALA A 93 9.27 -4.70 -0.19
CA ALA A 93 8.51 -3.69 0.52
C ALA A 93 7.25 -3.25 -0.24
N ILE A 94 7.17 -3.49 -1.55
CA ILE A 94 6.09 -2.98 -2.39
C ILE A 94 4.92 -3.95 -2.36
N ARG A 95 3.74 -3.41 -2.04
CA ARG A 95 2.48 -4.14 -2.08
C ARG A 95 1.58 -3.53 -3.14
N TYR A 96 1.45 -4.25 -4.24
CA TYR A 96 0.51 -3.94 -5.32
C TYR A 96 -0.58 -5.00 -5.36
N ALA A 97 -1.81 -4.60 -5.04
CA ALA A 97 -2.90 -5.53 -4.82
C ALA A 97 -4.20 -5.06 -5.49
N THR A 98 -4.93 -6.03 -6.05
CA THR A 98 -6.23 -5.83 -6.69
C THR A 98 -7.27 -6.72 -6.04
N GLY A 99 -8.43 -6.16 -5.68
CA GLY A 99 -9.55 -6.92 -5.15
C GLY A 99 -10.13 -7.81 -6.24
N ARG A 100 -9.84 -9.12 -6.18
CA ARG A 100 -10.41 -10.09 -7.11
C ARG A 100 -11.92 -10.23 -6.91
N TRP A 101 -12.62 -10.58 -7.98
CA TRP A 101 -13.98 -11.13 -7.90
C TRP A 101 -13.92 -12.42 -7.08
N SER A 102 -14.58 -12.45 -5.92
CA SER A 102 -15.03 -13.71 -5.36
C SER A 102 -16.29 -14.10 -6.12
N MET A 103 -16.20 -15.07 -7.04
CA MET A 103 -17.39 -15.86 -7.37
C MET A 103 -17.68 -16.71 -6.13
N LEU A 104 -18.63 -16.24 -5.32
CA LEU A 104 -19.36 -17.08 -4.39
C LEU A 104 -20.65 -17.53 -5.08
#